data_AF-A0A926RVE3-F1
#
_entry.id   AF-A0A926RVE3-F1
#
_cell.length_a   1.000
_cell.length_b   1.000
_cell.length_c   1.000
_cell.angle_alpha   90.00
_cell.angle_beta   90.00
_cell.angle_gamma   90.00
#
_symmetry.space_group_name_H-M   'P 1'
#
loop_
_entity.id
_entity.type
_entity.pdbx_description
1 polymer ?
#
loop_
_entity_poly.entity_id
_entity_poly.type
_entity_poly.pdbx_seq_one_letter_code
_entity_poly.pdbx_strand_id
1 'polypeptide(L)'
;MHRDIKLIRSILTKLEESTEGVFLNSFDFEDFTNEEVEYHFILLHQAKMIDTIHGRPTTLTWDGYEYLDIIRIPFIRDVIDRNGLLPFDVLKEIAMDRIGIS
;
A
#
# COMPACT_ATOMS: atom_id res chain seq x y z
N MET A 1 2.89 11.48 -11.86
CA MET A 1 3.60 11.59 -10.56
C MET A 1 4.32 10.29 -10.25
N HIS A 2 5.33 10.30 -9.39
CA HIS A 2 6.07 9.08 -9.03
C HIS A 2 5.35 8.32 -7.90
N ARG A 3 5.58 7.01 -7.79
CA ARG A 3 5.02 6.18 -6.70
C ARG A 3 5.77 6.48 -5.40
N ASP A 4 5.05 6.78 -4.33
CA ASP A 4 5.62 7.08 -3.00
C ASP A 4 5.28 5.96 -2.00
N ILE A 5 6.30 5.26 -1.48
CA ILE A 5 6.12 4.19 -0.51
C ILE A 5 5.54 4.67 0.82
N LYS A 6 5.92 5.87 1.26
CA LYS A 6 5.43 6.43 2.52
C LYS A 6 3.94 6.67 2.40
N LEU A 7 3.49 7.27 1.30
CA LEU A 7 2.08 7.48 1.03
C LEU A 7 1.32 6.16 0.90
N ILE A 8 1.83 5.20 0.10
CA ILE A 8 1.21 3.88 -0.04
C ILE A 8 1.02 3.21 1.33
N ARG A 9 2.07 3.16 2.14
CA ARG A 9 2.00 2.57 3.49
C ARG A 9 0.99 3.33 4.36
N SER A 10 0.97 4.65 4.32
CA SER A 10 0.01 5.45 5.09
C SER A 10 -1.43 5.15 4.67
N ILE A 11 -1.70 5.01 3.37
CA ILE A 11 -3.04 4.68 2.85
C ILE A 11 -3.48 3.30 3.35
N LEU A 12 -2.63 2.30 3.16
CA LEU A 12 -2.96 0.92 3.53
C LEU A 12 -3.14 0.77 5.05
N THR A 13 -2.29 1.40 5.87
CA THR A 13 -2.44 1.40 7.33
C THR A 13 -3.74 2.09 7.76
N LYS A 14 -4.09 3.25 7.20
CA LYS A 14 -5.35 3.92 7.54
C LYS A 14 -6.58 3.08 7.16
N LEU A 15 -6.52 2.35 6.03
CA LEU A 15 -7.59 1.42 5.65
C LEU A 15 -7.69 0.22 6.59
N GLU A 16 -6.56 -0.33 7.01
CA GLU A 16 -6.53 -1.41 8.02
C GLU A 16 -7.14 -0.97 9.35
N GLU A 17 -6.88 0.27 9.78
CA GLU A 17 -7.41 0.86 11.01
C GLU A 17 -8.88 1.32 10.88
N SER A 18 -9.39 1.47 9.66
CA SER A 18 -10.75 1.94 9.42
C SER A 18 -11.79 0.88 9.78
N THR A 19 -12.86 1.30 10.44
CA THR A 19 -14.04 0.45 10.67
C THR A 19 -14.90 0.43 9.41
N GLU A 20 -15.60 -0.69 9.17
CA GLU A 20 -16.43 -0.86 7.97
C GLU A 20 -17.36 0.35 7.73
N GLY A 21 -17.28 0.93 6.53
CA GLY A 21 -18.15 2.02 6.09
C GLY A 21 -17.56 3.43 6.14
N VAL A 22 -16.31 3.60 6.60
CA VAL A 22 -15.60 4.89 6.51
C VAL A 22 -14.79 4.96 5.22
N PHE A 23 -15.08 5.96 4.38
CA PHE A 23 -14.27 6.25 3.20
C PHE A 23 -13.05 7.08 3.59
N LEU A 24 -11.88 6.73 3.08
CA LEU A 24 -10.75 7.65 3.11
C LEU A 24 -10.91 8.73 2.04
N ASN A 25 -10.50 9.93 2.39
CA ASN A 25 -10.44 11.08 1.50
C ASN A 25 -8.99 11.54 1.34
N SER A 26 -8.72 12.25 0.25
CA SER A 26 -7.38 12.74 -0.06
C SER A 26 -6.81 13.66 1.02
N PHE A 27 -7.68 14.44 1.68
CA PHE A 27 -7.33 15.39 2.72
C PHE A 27 -7.00 14.74 4.07
N ASP A 28 -7.12 13.41 4.21
CA ASP A 28 -6.73 12.68 5.42
C ASP A 28 -5.20 12.49 5.54
N PHE A 29 -4.42 13.03 4.59
CA PHE A 29 -2.98 12.85 4.43
C PHE A 29 -2.26 14.20 4.32
N GLU A 30 -2.03 14.87 5.45
CA GLU A 30 -1.53 16.26 5.51
C GLU A 30 -0.15 16.49 4.88
N ASP A 31 0.70 15.45 4.84
CA ASP A 31 2.05 15.52 4.28
C ASP A 31 2.08 15.47 2.74
N PHE A 32 0.93 15.28 2.09
CA PHE A 32 0.81 15.07 0.65
C PHE A 32 -0.26 15.99 0.04
N THR A 33 -0.12 16.31 -1.24
CA THR A 33 -1.17 17.04 -1.96
C THR A 33 -2.37 16.13 -2.26
N ASN A 34 -3.57 16.70 -2.37
CA ASN A 34 -4.76 15.92 -2.71
C ASN A 34 -4.61 15.14 -4.03
N GLU A 35 -4.02 15.77 -5.05
CA GLU A 35 -3.75 15.13 -6.34
C GLU A 35 -2.79 13.94 -6.19
N GLU A 36 -1.78 14.05 -5.32
CA GLU A 36 -0.88 12.93 -5.00
C GLU A 36 -1.63 11.77 -4.40
N VAL A 37 -2.50 12.03 -3.44
CA VAL A 37 -3.24 10.99 -2.76
C VAL A 37 -4.24 10.31 -3.69
N GLU A 38 -5.01 11.09 -4.47
CA GLU A 38 -5.99 10.55 -5.43
C GLU A 38 -5.31 9.70 -6.52
N TYR A 39 -4.16 10.17 -7.02
CA TYR A 39 -3.35 9.37 -7.95
C TYR A 39 -2.95 8.02 -7.36
N HIS A 40 -2.57 7.98 -6.08
CA HIS A 40 -2.21 6.74 -5.40
C HIS A 40 -3.42 5.84 -5.10
N PHE A 41 -4.61 6.40 -4.83
CA PHE A 41 -5.84 5.62 -4.74
C PHE A 41 -6.12 4.87 -6.05
N ILE A 42 -5.98 5.55 -7.19
CA ILE A 42 -6.16 4.94 -8.52
C ILE A 42 -5.16 3.80 -8.73
N LEU A 43 -3.88 4.03 -8.43
CA LEU A 43 -2.84 3.01 -8.60
C LEU A 43 -3.06 1.78 -7.71
N LEU A 44 -3.40 1.98 -6.44
CA LEU A 44 -3.65 0.89 -5.50
C LEU A 44 -4.90 0.08 -5.88
N HIS A 45 -5.93 0.76 -6.41
CA HIS A 45 -7.11 0.09 -6.93
C HIS A 45 -6.79 -0.75 -8.17
N GLN A 46 -6.02 -0.20 -9.12
CA GLN A 46 -5.56 -0.94 -10.31
C GLN A 46 -4.66 -2.14 -9.95
N ALA A 47 -3.86 -2.01 -8.89
CA ALA A 47 -3.06 -3.09 -8.33
C ALA A 47 -3.88 -4.08 -7.49
N LYS A 48 -5.21 -3.90 -7.41
CA LYS A 48 -6.12 -4.71 -6.59
C LYS A 48 -5.74 -4.79 -5.12
N MET A 49 -5.05 -3.80 -4.58
CA MET A 49 -4.70 -3.73 -3.15
C MET A 49 -5.83 -3.13 -2.32
N ILE A 50 -6.68 -2.30 -2.94
CA ILE A 50 -7.81 -1.65 -2.29
C ILE A 50 -9.05 -1.71 -3.17
N ASP A 51 -10.21 -1.75 -2.54
CA ASP A 51 -11.48 -1.47 -3.19
C ASP A 51 -11.82 0.01 -3.10
N THR A 52 -12.52 0.51 -4.12
CA THR A 52 -12.97 1.90 -4.16
C THR A 52 -14.43 1.99 -4.57
N ILE A 53 -15.13 2.98 -4.02
CA ILE A 53 -16.47 3.38 -4.46
C ILE A 53 -16.40 4.86 -4.86
N HIS A 54 -16.75 5.15 -6.11
CA HIS A 54 -16.62 6.49 -6.70
C HIS A 54 -15.19 7.06 -6.56
N GLY A 55 -14.17 6.22 -6.67
CA GLY A 55 -12.76 6.64 -6.55
C GLY A 55 -12.26 6.82 -5.12
N ARG A 56 -13.11 6.62 -4.11
CA ARG A 56 -12.71 6.69 -2.70
C ARG A 56 -12.44 5.31 -2.13
N PRO A 57 -11.28 5.08 -1.49
CA PRO A 57 -10.97 3.81 -0.85
C PRO A 57 -11.99 3.42 0.23
N THR A 58 -12.36 2.15 0.24
CA THR A 58 -13.29 1.58 1.24
C THR A 58 -12.62 0.56 2.14
N THR A 59 -11.85 -0.36 1.55
CA THR A 59 -11.35 -1.54 2.23
C THR A 59 -10.05 -1.99 1.60
N LEU A 60 -9.21 -2.65 2.41
CA LEU A 60 -8.13 -3.47 1.88
C LEU A 60 -8.72 -4.73 1.23
N THR A 61 -8.14 -5.13 0.11
CA THR A 61 -8.31 -6.49 -0.41
C THR A 61 -7.36 -7.43 0.32
N TRP A 62 -7.49 -8.74 0.08
CA TRP A 62 -6.53 -9.71 0.59
C TRP A 62 -5.08 -9.40 0.15
N ASP A 63 -4.88 -9.03 -1.12
CA ASP A 63 -3.56 -8.64 -1.64
C ASP A 63 -3.02 -7.38 -0.95
N GLY A 64 -3.92 -6.45 -0.58
CA GLY A 64 -3.58 -5.28 0.21
C GLY A 64 -3.06 -5.62 1.61
N TYR A 65 -3.72 -6.57 2.29
CA TYR A 65 -3.25 -7.08 3.58
C TYR A 65 -1.90 -7.80 3.45
N GLU A 66 -1.75 -8.71 2.49
CA GLU A 66 -0.48 -9.42 2.29
C GLU A 66 0.67 -8.46 1.96
N TYR A 67 0.42 -7.44 1.12
CA TYR A 67 1.40 -6.41 0.81
C TYR A 67 1.80 -5.62 2.06
N LEU A 68 0.81 -5.17 2.84
CA LEU A 68 1.04 -4.40 4.06
C LEU A 68 1.88 -5.20 5.09
N ASP A 69 1.59 -6.48 5.26
CA ASP A 69 2.36 -7.38 6.11
C ASP A 69 3.79 -7.56 5.62
N ILE A 70 3.99 -7.75 4.31
CA ILE A 70 5.31 -7.91 3.73
C ILE A 70 6.17 -6.65 3.92
N ILE A 71 5.64 -5.44 3.70
CA ILE A 71 6.41 -4.20 3.87
C ILE A 71 6.67 -3.84 5.34
N ARG A 72 5.99 -4.50 6.29
CA ARG A 72 6.28 -4.36 7.73
C ARG A 72 7.52 -5.15 8.13
N ILE A 73 7.89 -6.18 7.39
CA ILE A 73 9.06 -7.02 7.67
C ILE A 73 10.34 -6.17 7.59
N PRO A 74 11.20 -6.15 8.65
CA PRO A 74 12.35 -5.25 8.71
C PRO A 74 13.31 -5.35 7.52
N PHE A 75 13.66 -6.55 7.07
CA PHE A 75 14.57 -6.70 5.94
C PHE A 75 13.94 -6.28 4.60
N ILE A 76 12.63 -6.44 4.44
CA ILE A 76 11.92 -5.96 3.25
C ILE A 76 11.93 -4.44 3.23
N ARG A 77 11.74 -3.80 4.39
CA ARG A 77 11.91 -2.35 4.52
C ARG A 77 13.31 -1.91 4.10
N ASP A 78 14.35 -2.60 4.56
CA ASP A 78 15.73 -2.32 4.15
C ASP A 78 15.96 -2.49 2.63
N VAL A 79 15.27 -3.44 2.00
CA VAL A 79 15.30 -3.66 0.55
C VAL A 79 14.64 -2.49 -0.17
N ILE A 80 13.48 -2.04 0.29
CA ILE A 80 12.75 -0.91 -0.29
C ILE A 80 13.53 0.40 -0.10
N ASP A 81 14.13 0.61 1.06
CA ASP A 81 14.93 1.81 1.34
C ASP A 81 16.18 1.90 0.44
N ARG A 82 16.74 0.75 0.02
CA ARG A 82 17.90 0.69 -0.89
C ARG A 82 17.54 0.74 -2.37
N ASN A 83 16.43 0.12 -2.77
CA ASN A 83 16.10 -0.13 -4.17
C ASN A 83 14.89 0.67 -4.66
N GLY A 84 14.21 1.38 -3.76
CA GLY A 84 12.93 2.01 -4.03
C GLY A 84 11.77 1.02 -4.09
N LEU A 85 10.67 1.46 -4.70
CA LEU A 85 9.42 0.71 -4.75
C LEU A 85 9.50 -0.45 -5.75
N LEU A 86 9.38 -1.68 -5.26
CA LEU A 86 9.39 -2.91 -6.06
C LEU A 86 7.96 -3.42 -6.30
N PRO A 87 7.70 -4.15 -7.40
CA PRO A 87 6.44 -4.86 -7.60
C PRO A 87 6.15 -5.84 -6.46
N PHE A 88 4.86 -6.05 -6.15
CA PHE A 88 4.46 -6.91 -5.04
C PHE A 88 5.00 -8.35 -5.17
N ASP A 89 4.89 -8.94 -6.36
CA ASP A 89 5.37 -10.31 -6.61
C ASP A 89 6.87 -10.46 -6.31
N VAL A 90 7.67 -9.44 -6.61
CA VAL A 90 9.11 -9.43 -6.31
C VAL A 90 9.35 -9.36 -4.81
N LEU A 91 8.60 -8.53 -4.09
CA LEU A 91 8.71 -8.45 -2.62
C LEU A 91 8.28 -9.78 -1.96
N LYS A 92 7.24 -10.43 -2.49
CA LYS A 92 6.77 -11.74 -2.02
C LYS A 92 7.82 -12.82 -2.23
N GLU A 93 8.44 -12.87 -3.41
CA GLU A 93 9.53 -13.80 -3.72
C GLU A 93 10.73 -13.61 -2.79
N ILE A 94 11.19 -12.37 -2.61
CA ILE A 94 12.30 -12.03 -1.68
C ILE A 94 11.94 -12.43 -0.25
N ALA A 95 10.69 -12.21 0.17
CA ALA A 95 10.24 -12.59 1.50
C ALA A 95 10.25 -14.10 1.70
N MET A 96 9.73 -14.86 0.74
CA MET A 96 9.65 -16.32 0.79
C MET A 96 11.03 -16.98 0.78
N ASP A 97 11.95 -16.51 -0.08
CA ASP A 97 13.33 -16.99 -0.14
C ASP A 97 14.05 -16.81 1.21
N ARG A 98 13.87 -15.64 1.85
CA ARG A 98 14.52 -15.33 3.12
C ARG A 98 13.97 -16.13 4.31
N ILE A 99 12.69 -16.49 4.27
CA ILE A 99 12.02 -17.28 5.32
C ILE A 99 12.23 -18.79 5.10
N GLY A 100 12.67 -19.21 3.91
CA GLY A 100 12.97 -20.61 3.59
C GLY A 100 11.73 -21.44 3.25
N ILE A 101 10.72 -20.83 2.63
CA ILE A 101 9.45 -21.48 2.22
C ILE A 101 9.30 -21.40 0.68
N SER A 102 10.41 -21.37 -0.06
CA SER A 102 10.42 -21.34 -1.53
C SER A 102 10.16 -22.69 -2.18
#